data_AF-A0A923U1Z8-F1
#
_entry.id   AF-A0A923U1Z8-F1
#
_cell.length_a   1.000
_cell.length_b   1.000
_cell.length_c   1.000
_cell.angle_alpha   90.00
_cell.angle_beta   90.00
_cell.angle_gamma   90.00
#
_symmetry.space_group_name_H-M   'P 1'
#
loop_
_entity.id
_entity.type
_entity.pdbx_description
1 polymer ?
#
loop_
_entity_poly.entity_id
_entity_poly.type
_entity_poly.pdbx_seq_one_letter_code
_entity_poly.pdbx_strand_id
1 'polypeptide(L)' 'MYDNREVISQEVLGELRSQFSEYCATSVVNRSADLNEATKRRTTVLDVSTKGTAALDIIELTHELLK' A
#
# COMPACT_ATOMS: atom_id res chain seq x y z
N MET A 1 -3.56 -4.62 6.22
CA MET A 1 -2.43 -4.27 5.34
C MET A 1 -2.29 -5.38 4.33
N TYR A 2 -2.28 -5.06 3.04
CA TYR A 2 -2.30 -6.05 1.96
C TYR A 2 -1.01 -6.89 1.99
N ASP A 3 -1.13 -8.21 2.05
CA ASP A 3 0.03 -9.13 1.98
C ASP A 3 -0.04 -9.87 0.65
N ASN A 4 0.83 -9.52 -0.29
CA ASN A 4 0.82 -10.07 -1.65
C ASN A 4 1.13 -11.57 -1.71
N ARG A 5 1.64 -12.18 -0.63
CA ARG A 5 1.91 -13.62 -0.53
C ARG A 5 0.68 -14.41 -0.13
N GLU A 6 -0.32 -13.75 0.45
CA GLU A 6 -1.54 -14.39 0.93
C GLU A 6 -2.58 -14.45 -0.20
N VAL A 7 -2.97 -15.65 -0.60
CA VAL A 7 -3.94 -15.89 -1.68
C VAL A 7 -5.25 -15.13 -1.43
N ILE A 8 -5.74 -15.18 -0.19
CA ILE A 8 -6.99 -14.50 0.19
C ILE A 8 -6.90 -12.97 0.02
N SER A 9 -5.72 -12.38 0.20
CA SER A 9 -5.53 -10.93 -0.02
C SER A 9 -5.70 -10.59 -1.51
N GLN A 10 -5.19 -11.45 -2.40
CA GLN A 10 -5.31 -11.26 -3.85
C GLN A 10 -6.75 -11.45 -4.32
N GLU A 11 -7.43 -12.49 -3.81
CA GLU A 11 -8.84 -12.77 -4.15
C GLU A 11 -9.76 -11.61 -3.72
N VAL A 12 -9.61 -11.13 -2.48
CA VAL A 12 -10.40 -9.99 -1.98
C VAL A 12 -10.12 -8.72 -2.78
N LEU A 13 -8.86 -8.44 -3.12
CA LEU A 13 -8.52 -7.29 -3.96
C LEU A 13 -9.14 -7.40 -5.36
N GLY A 14 -9.10 -8.60 -5.97
CA GLY A 14 -9.73 -8.87 -7.26
C GLY A 14 -11.23 -8.65 -7.23
N GLU A 15 -11.91 -9.18 -6.21
CA GLU A 15 -13.36 -9.04 -6.06
C GLU A 15 -13.77 -7.59 -5.81
N LEU A 16 -13.03 -6.86 -4.95
CA LEU A 16 -13.28 -5.43 -4.72
C LEU A 16 -13.16 -4.61 -6.00
N ARG A 17 -12.14 -4.88 -6.82
CA ARG A 17 -11.95 -4.19 -8.11
C ARG A 17 -13.01 -4.56 -9.14
N SER A 18 -13.50 -5.80 -9.10
CA SER A 18 -14.59 -6.25 -9.98
C SER A 18 -15.90 -5.54 -9.66
N GLN A 19 -16.25 -5.44 -8.38
CA GLN A 19 -17.54 -4.86 -7.95
C GLN A 19 -17.53 -3.33 -7.85
N PHE A 20 -16.39 -2.73 -7.51
CA PHE A 20 -16.28 -1.31 -7.17
C PHE A 20 -15.13 -0.62 -7.92
N SER A 21 -14.95 -0.95 -9.20
CA SER A 21 -13.85 -0.46 -10.04
C SER A 21 -13.71 1.07 -10.03
N GLU A 22 -14.82 1.81 -9.99
CA GLU A 22 -14.84 3.28 -9.97
C GLU A 22 -14.39 3.88 -8.62
N TYR A 23 -14.46 3.10 -7.54
CA TYR A 23 -14.19 3.56 -6.17
C TYR A 23 -12.89 2.99 -5.59
N CYS A 24 -12.18 2.17 -6.35
CA CYS A 24 -10.97 1.49 -5.91
C CYS A 24 -9.73 2.12 -6.54
N ALA A 25 -8.75 2.47 -5.70
CA ALA A 25 -7.43 2.83 -6.18
C ALA A 25 -6.73 1.64 -6.87
N THR A 26 -5.99 1.97 -7.92
CA THR A 26 -5.13 1.08 -8.67
C THR A 26 -3.84 0.78 -7.90
N SER A 27 -3.35 1.76 -7.14
CA SER A 27 -2.19 1.64 -6.25
C SER A 27 -2.57 0.87 -4.98
N VAL A 28 -1.64 0.03 -4.49
CA VAL A 28 -1.84 -0.79 -3.29
C VAL A 28 -0.65 -0.64 -2.37
N VAL A 29 -0.91 -0.37 -1.08
CA VAL A 29 0.14 -0.33 -0.06
C VAL A 29 0.36 -1.73 0.51
N ASN A 30 1.51 -2.31 0.18
CA ASN A 30 1.91 -3.63 0.62
C ASN A 30 2.37 -3.62 2.07
N ARG A 31 2.24 -4.77 2.71
CA ARG A 31 2.93 -5.05 3.96
C ARG A 31 4.43 -5.08 3.70
N SER A 32 5.17 -4.28 4.44
CA SER A 32 6.61 -4.16 4.27
C SER A 32 7.34 -3.95 5.60
N ALA A 33 8.66 -4.16 5.59
CA ALA A 33 9.49 -4.03 6.78
C ALA A 33 9.60 -2.58 7.26
N ASP A 34 9.78 -1.64 6.35
CA ASP A 34 9.87 -0.20 6.60
C ASP A 34 8.56 0.37 7.19
N LEU A 35 7.41 -0.17 6.81
CA LEU A 35 6.12 0.23 7.36
C LEU A 35 5.90 -0.27 8.80
N ASN A 36 6.34 -1.49 9.10
CA ASN A 36 6.36 -2.00 10.47
C ASN A 36 7.33 -1.21 11.35
N GLU A 37 8.48 -0.82 10.82
CA GLU A 37 9.47 -0.01 11.51
C GLU A 37 8.97 1.40 11.79
N ALA A 38 8.36 2.06 10.80
CA ALA A 38 7.74 3.38 10.95
C ALA A 38 6.69 3.37 12.07
N THR A 39 5.87 2.32 12.12
CA THR A 39 4.87 2.11 13.19
C THR A 39 5.52 2.02 14.57
N LYS A 40 6.58 1.23 14.72
CA LYS A 40 7.30 1.06 16.00
C LYS A 40 7.97 2.36 16.47
N ARG A 41 8.57 3.09 15.53
CA ARG A 41 9.28 4.36 15.79
C ARG A 41 8.34 5.57 15.91
N ARG A 42 7.04 5.42 15.60
CA ARG A 42 6.05 6.50 15.54
C ARG A 42 6.50 7.65 14.62
N THR A 43 7.02 7.29 13.45
CA THR A 43 7.56 8.21 12.45
C THR A 43 6.98 7.88 11.07
N THR A 44 7.31 8.66 10.05
CA THR A 44 6.82 8.40 8.68
C THR A 44 7.66 7.32 8.00
N VAL A 45 7.10 6.65 6.98
CA VAL A 45 7.87 5.70 6.16
C VAL A 45 9.01 6.41 5.41
N LEU A 46 8.86 7.69 5.10
CA LEU A 46 9.86 8.51 4.43
C LEU A 46 11.06 8.76 5.36
N ASP A 47 10.82 8.93 6.66
CA ASP A 47 11.87 9.08 7.68
C ASP A 47 12.61 7.76 7.93
N VAL A 48 11.96 6.60 7.72
CA VAL A 48 12.61 5.28 7.79
C VAL A 48 13.46 5.02 6.56
N SER A 49 12.89 5.18 5.36
CA SER A 49 13.59 5.03 4.09
C SER A 49 12.81 5.67 2.95
N THR A 50 13.40 6.67 2.30
CA THR A 50 12.81 7.33 1.12
C THR A 50 12.73 6.43 -0.11
N LYS A 51 13.42 5.28 -0.11
CA LYS A 51 13.40 4.28 -1.19
C LYS A 51 12.80 2.95 -0.72
N GLY A 52 12.19 2.91 0.47
CA GLY A 52 11.54 1.74 1.00
C GLY A 52 10.25 1.41 0.25
N THR A 53 9.83 0.14 0.29
CA THR A 53 8.62 -0.31 -0.40
C THR A 53 7.40 0.51 0.00
N ALA A 54 7.17 0.75 1.29
CA ALA A 54 6.00 1.52 1.71
C ALA A 54 6.11 3.00 1.37
N ALA A 55 7.32 3.56 1.36
CA ALA A 55 7.53 4.93 0.88
C ALA A 55 7.15 5.05 -0.60
N LEU A 56 7.58 4.12 -1.44
CA LEU A 56 7.24 4.11 -2.86
C LEU A 56 5.75 3.86 -3.10
N ASP A 57 5.15 2.88 -2.41
CA ASP A 57 3.71 2.58 -2.52
C ASP A 57 2.85 3.80 -2.11
N ILE A 58 3.24 4.51 -1.04
CA ILE A 58 2.55 5.74 -0.59
C ILE A 58 2.71 6.87 -1.62
N ILE A 59 3.89 7.04 -2.22
CA ILE A 59 4.12 8.03 -3.27
C ILE A 59 3.26 7.72 -4.51
N GLU A 60 3.18 6.45 -4.92
CA GLU A 60 2.36 6.03 -6.06
C GLU A 60 0.87 6.30 -5.82
N LEU A 61 0.36 5.89 -4.64
CA LEU A 61 -1.01 6.18 -4.22
C LEU A 61 -1.28 7.68 -4.18
N THR A 62 -0.32 8.48 -3.69
CA THR A 62 -0.45 9.94 -3.65
C THR A 62 -0.56 10.53 -5.06
N HIS A 63 0.27 10.07 -6.00
CA HIS A 63 0.20 10.50 -7.39
C HIS A 63 -1.10 10.09 -8.08
N GLU A 64 -1.68 8.95 -7.70
CA GLU A 64 -3.00 8.54 -8.20
C GLU A 64 -4.12 9.47 -7.70
N LEU A 65 -4.10 9.81 -6.40
CA LEU A 65 -5.15 10.63 -5.78
C LEU A 65 -5.11 12.12 -6.16
N LEU A 66 -3.96 12.62 -6.62
CA LEU A 66 -3.79 14.02 -7.03
C LEU A 66 -4.04 14.25 -8.53
N LYS A 67 -4.35 13.20 -9.29
CA LYS A 67 -4.79 13.30 -10.69
C LYS A 67 -6.28 13.55 -10.76
#